data_AF-A0A3A8MVR5-F1
#
_entry.id   AF-A0A3A8MVR5-F1
#
_cell.length_a   1.000
_cell.length_b   1.000
_cell.length_c   1.000
_cell.angle_alpha   90.00
_cell.angle_beta   90.00
_cell.angle_gamma   90.00
#
_symmetry.space_group_name_H-M   'P 1'
#
loop_
_entity.id
_entity.type
_entity.pdbx_description
1 polymer ?
#
loop_
_entity_poly.entity_id
_entity_poly.type
_entity_poly.pdbx_seq_one_letter_code
_entity_poly.pdbx_strand_id
1 'polypeptide(L)'
;MPLTGKQRRHLRALGHHLEPVVIVGQSGVTDGVISAVEQALNDHELIKVKINEGPDGRHEGADRLAEATGAELAQLLGRTALLFKKRKDKSRFEDILKGPHEPKPAPKTEEKPK
;
A
#
# COMPACT_ATOMS: atom_id res chain seq x y z
N MET A 1 6.55 -7.49 0.00
CA MET A 1 7.92 -7.00 0.22
C MET A 1 7.78 -5.77 1.09
N PRO A 2 8.32 -5.78 2.33
CA PRO A 2 8.14 -4.68 3.24
C PRO A 2 8.78 -3.40 2.69
N LEU A 3 8.06 -2.27 2.79
CA LEU A 3 8.59 -0.98 2.34
C LEU A 3 9.80 -0.55 3.17
N THR A 4 10.91 -0.21 2.51
CA THR A 4 12.09 0.38 3.16
C THR A 4 11.81 1.80 3.66
N GLY A 5 12.60 2.30 4.61
CA GLY A 5 12.45 3.66 5.13
C GLY A 5 12.55 4.75 4.05
N LYS A 6 13.41 4.55 3.04
CA LYS A 6 13.54 5.47 1.89
C LYS A 6 12.27 5.47 1.02
N GLN A 7 11.74 4.28 0.71
CA GLN A 7 10.49 4.13 -0.05
C GLN A 7 9.32 4.75 0.72
N ARG A 8 9.17 4.46 2.02
CA ARG A 8 8.14 5.10 2.86
C ARG A 8 8.26 6.62 2.86
N ARG A 9 9.46 7.19 3.00
CA ARG A 9 9.66 8.66 2.92
C ARG A 9 9.18 9.23 1.59
N HIS A 10 9.49 8.57 0.49
CA HIS A 10 9.09 9.02 -0.83
C HIS A 10 7.57 8.91 -1.04
N LEU A 11 6.97 7.77 -0.70
CA LEU A 11 5.52 7.56 -0.76
C LEU A 11 4.77 8.55 0.13
N ARG A 12 5.31 8.91 1.31
CA ARG A 12 4.74 9.96 2.17
C ARG A 12 4.73 11.33 1.52
N ALA A 13 5.81 11.69 0.82
CA ALA A 13 5.88 12.98 0.12
C ALA A 13 4.81 13.04 -1.00
N LEU A 14 4.65 11.96 -1.78
CA LEU A 14 3.60 11.86 -2.79
C LEU A 14 2.21 11.87 -2.17
N GLY A 15 2.04 11.09 -1.09
CA GLY A 15 0.80 10.97 -0.35
C GLY A 15 0.32 12.29 0.23
N HIS A 16 1.22 13.20 0.62
CA HIS A 16 0.87 14.48 1.25
C HIS A 16 -0.18 15.26 0.45
N HIS A 17 -0.06 15.28 -0.88
CA HIS A 17 -0.95 16.01 -1.80
C HIS A 17 -2.24 15.25 -2.16
N LEU A 18 -2.36 13.98 -1.78
CA LEU A 18 -3.56 13.18 -2.06
C LEU A 18 -4.70 13.55 -1.12
N GLU A 19 -5.93 13.44 -1.59
CA GLU A 19 -7.11 13.45 -0.71
C GLU A 19 -7.50 12.01 -0.33
N PRO A 20 -8.12 11.78 0.84
CA PRO A 20 -8.67 10.48 1.17
C PRO A 20 -9.75 10.06 0.18
N VAL A 21 -9.56 8.91 -0.47
CA VAL A 21 -10.51 8.35 -1.46
C VAL A 21 -11.46 7.34 -0.84
N VAL A 22 -11.10 6.76 0.32
CA VAL A 22 -11.98 5.88 1.09
C VAL A 22 -12.09 6.41 2.52
N ILE A 23 -13.29 6.28 3.11
CA ILE A 23 -13.58 6.68 4.48
C ILE A 23 -14.14 5.48 5.24
N VAL A 24 -13.50 5.12 6.36
CA VAL A 24 -14.01 4.14 7.32
C VAL A 24 -14.95 4.87 8.28
N GLY A 25 -16.21 4.44 8.29
CA GLY A 25 -17.25 4.98 9.15
C GLY A 25 -17.26 4.36 10.55
N GLN A 26 -18.33 4.63 11.31
CA GLN A 26 -18.49 4.17 12.69
C GLN A 26 -18.53 2.65 12.84
N SER A 27 -18.96 1.94 11.79
CA SER A 27 -18.98 0.46 11.77
C SER A 27 -17.59 -0.17 11.67
N GLY A 28 -16.53 0.63 11.54
CA GLY A 28 -15.16 0.14 11.46
C GLY A 28 -14.84 -0.50 10.12
N VAL A 29 -13.83 -1.38 10.13
CA VAL A 29 -13.36 -2.06 8.92
C VAL A 29 -14.30 -3.21 8.56
N THR A 30 -15.20 -2.94 7.61
CA THR A 30 -16.16 -3.91 7.05
C THR A 30 -15.69 -4.44 5.70
N ASP A 31 -16.28 -5.54 5.24
CA ASP A 31 -15.97 -6.12 3.92
C ASP A 31 -16.21 -5.13 2.77
N GLY A 32 -17.24 -4.28 2.88
CA GLY A 32 -17.50 -3.23 1.89
C GLY A 32 -16.39 -2.16 1.86
N VAL A 33 -15.85 -1.79 3.03
CA VAL A 33 -14.69 -0.89 3.11
C VAL A 33 -13.46 -1.55 2.53
N ILE A 34 -13.20 -2.82 2.87
CA ILE A 34 -12.06 -3.58 2.34
C ILE A 34 -12.13 -3.63 0.81
N SER A 35 -13.28 -3.97 0.23
CA SER A 35 -13.47 -4.02 -1.21
C SER A 35 -13.25 -2.66 -1.89
N ALA A 36 -13.74 -1.57 -1.28
CA ALA A 36 -13.50 -0.22 -1.78
C ALA A 36 -12.01 0.16 -1.73
N VAL A 37 -11.30 -0.20 -0.66
CA VAL A 37 -9.85 0.01 -0.52
C VAL A 37 -9.09 -0.80 -1.58
N GLU A 38 -9.47 -2.06 -1.82
CA GLU A 38 -8.85 -2.88 -2.86
C GLU A 38 -9.02 -2.28 -4.27
N GLN A 39 -10.23 -1.84 -4.61
CA GLN A 39 -10.49 -1.18 -5.90
C GLN A 39 -9.64 0.07 -6.05
N ALA A 40 -9.65 0.96 -5.05
CA ALA A 40 -8.87 2.18 -5.07
C ALA A 40 -7.35 1.91 -5.16
N LEU A 41 -6.85 0.87 -4.47
CA LEU A 41 -5.46 0.42 -4.57
C LEU A 41 -5.13 -0.12 -5.97
N ASN A 42 -6.04 -0.85 -6.61
CA ASN A 42 -5.81 -1.35 -7.96
C ASN A 42 -5.70 -0.21 -8.98
N ASP A 43 -6.50 0.83 -8.82
CA ASP A 43 -6.55 1.97 -9.74
C ASP A 43 -5.38 2.95 -9.53
N HIS A 44 -5.02 3.22 -8.28
CA HIS A 44 -4.08 4.29 -7.94
C HIS A 44 -2.75 3.83 -7.35
N GLU A 45 -2.66 2.57 -6.90
CA GLU A 45 -1.52 1.95 -6.19
C GLU A 45 -1.15 2.59 -4.84
N LEU A 46 -1.32 3.91 -4.68
CA LEU A 46 -1.12 4.69 -3.47
C LEU A 46 -2.38 5.47 -3.15
N ILE A 47 -2.98 5.22 -1.99
CA ILE A 47 -4.22 5.88 -1.58
C ILE A 47 -4.19 6.36 -0.14
N LYS A 48 -4.97 7.39 0.15
CA LYS A 48 -5.31 7.78 1.52
C LYS A 48 -6.67 7.21 1.91
N VAL A 49 -6.73 6.65 3.11
CA VAL A 49 -7.94 6.16 3.75
C VAL A 49 -8.14 6.93 5.04
N LYS A 50 -9.29 7.59 5.20
CA LYS A 50 -9.65 8.28 6.44
C LYS A 50 -10.37 7.32 7.37
N ILE A 51 -9.83 7.08 8.55
CA ILE A 51 -10.41 6.22 9.58
C ILE A 51 -11.05 7.10 10.63
N ASN A 52 -12.38 7.20 10.62
CA ASN A 52 -13.11 7.93 11.65
C ASN A 52 -13.14 7.12 12.96
N GLU A 53 -13.76 7.70 14.00
CA GLU A 53 -13.98 6.96 15.24
C GLU A 53 -14.85 5.74 14.99
N GLY A 54 -14.38 4.60 15.47
CA GLY A 54 -14.97 3.29 15.29
C GLY A 54 -14.33 2.29 16.26
N PRO A 55 -14.81 1.05 16.28
CA PRO A 55 -14.44 0.05 17.28
C PRO A 55 -12.97 -0.36 17.23
N ASP A 56 -12.39 -0.48 16.03
CA ASP A 56 -11.00 -0.89 15.83
C ASP A 56 -10.00 0.25 16.20
N GLY A 57 -10.47 1.50 16.29
CA GLY A 57 -9.58 2.66 16.37
C GLY A 57 -8.67 2.82 15.14
N ARG A 58 -7.84 3.86 15.12
CA ARG A 58 -7.09 4.25 13.91
C ARG A 58 -5.91 3.33 13.56
N HIS A 59 -5.27 2.72 14.55
CA HIS A 59 -4.06 1.92 14.34
C HIS A 59 -4.45 0.53 13.86
N GLU A 60 -5.25 -0.18 14.66
CA GLU A 60 -5.78 -1.50 14.31
C GLU A 60 -6.59 -1.46 13.02
N GLY A 61 -7.42 -0.42 12.81
CA GLY A 61 -8.14 -0.27 11.55
C GLY A 61 -7.22 -0.10 10.33
N ALA A 62 -6.09 0.60 10.46
CA ALA A 62 -5.14 0.75 9.37
C ALA A 62 -4.37 -0.55 9.10
N ASP A 63 -3.96 -1.25 10.16
CA ASP A 63 -3.26 -2.52 10.07
C ASP A 63 -4.16 -3.60 9.46
N ARG A 64 -5.43 -3.69 9.91
CA ARG A 64 -6.43 -4.61 9.36
C ARG A 64 -6.71 -4.36 7.88
N LEU A 65 -6.78 -3.10 7.45
CA LEU A 65 -6.91 -2.77 6.02
C LEU A 65 -5.68 -3.19 5.23
N ALA A 66 -4.48 -2.94 5.76
CA ALA A 66 -3.23 -3.33 5.10
C ALA A 66 -3.15 -4.86 4.95
N GLU A 67 -3.45 -5.61 6.01
CA GLU A 67 -3.47 -7.08 6.02
C GLU A 67 -4.53 -7.65 5.08
N ALA A 68 -5.78 -7.19 5.18
CA ALA A 68 -6.89 -7.70 4.38
C ALA A 68 -6.67 -7.48 2.88
N THR A 69 -6.06 -6.36 2.49
CA THR A 69 -5.83 -6.01 1.08
C THR A 69 -4.45 -6.43 0.57
N GLY A 70 -3.57 -6.96 1.44
CA GLY A 70 -2.17 -7.23 1.12
C GLY A 70 -1.39 -5.97 0.73
N ALA A 71 -1.82 -4.82 1.23
CA ALA A 71 -1.16 -3.53 1.04
C ALA A 71 -0.14 -3.28 2.16
N GLU A 72 0.73 -2.31 1.94
CA GLU A 72 1.71 -1.85 2.90
C GLU A 72 1.28 -0.50 3.48
N LEU A 73 1.28 -0.39 4.81
CA LEU A 73 1.04 0.87 5.50
C LEU A 73 2.28 1.76 5.41
N ALA A 74 2.25 2.75 4.52
CA ALA A 74 3.35 3.68 4.33
C ALA A 74 3.41 4.74 5.45
N GLN A 75 2.25 5.17 5.95
CA GLN A 75 2.13 6.12 7.06
C GLN A 75 0.73 6.08 7.68
N LEU A 76 0.67 6.31 8.99
CA LEU A 76 -0.56 6.72 9.67
C LEU A 76 -0.38 8.13 10.23
N LEU A 77 -1.17 9.10 9.76
CA LEU A 77 -1.12 10.50 10.18
C LEU A 77 -2.49 10.94 10.69
N GLY A 78 -2.58 11.19 12.00
CA GLY A 78 -3.84 11.59 12.63
C GLY A 78 -4.89 10.49 12.47
N ARG A 79 -5.87 10.71 11.59
CA ARG A 79 -6.94 9.75 11.23
C ARG A 79 -6.82 9.26 9.78
N THR A 80 -5.69 9.51 9.12
CA THR A 80 -5.51 9.14 7.71
C THR A 80 -4.40 8.12 7.58
N ALA A 81 -4.72 6.95 7.06
CA ALA A 81 -3.77 5.93 6.65
C ALA A 81 -3.38 6.14 5.19
N LEU A 82 -2.10 6.01 4.90
CA LEU A 82 -1.55 6.00 3.55
C LEU A 82 -1.16 4.57 3.21
N LEU A 83 -1.92 3.94 2.31
CA LEU A 83 -1.75 2.54 1.92
C LEU A 83 -1.15 2.46 0.52
N PHE A 84 -0.23 1.53 0.33
CA PHE A 84 0.43 1.29 -0.94
C PHE A 84 0.37 -0.18 -1.33
N LYS A 85 0.00 -0.47 -2.58
CA LYS A 85 0.06 -1.81 -3.17
C LYS A 85 0.60 -1.71 -4.59
N LYS A 86 1.75 -2.35 -4.82
CA LYS A 86 2.38 -2.38 -6.14
C LYS A 86 1.50 -3.19 -7.11
N ARG A 87 1.21 -2.64 -8.28
CA ARG A 87 0.60 -3.38 -9.39
C ARG A 87 1.57 -4.39 -9.99
N LYS A 88 1.04 -5.51 -10.50
CA LYS A 88 1.84 -6.57 -11.14
C LYS A 88 2.46 -6.15 -12.48
N ASP A 89 1.84 -5.23 -13.21
CA ASP A 89 2.28 -4.75 -14.52
C ASP A 89 2.36 -3.22 -14.54
N LYS A 90 3.46 -2.66 -15.08
CA LYS A 90 3.71 -1.21 -15.27
C LYS A 90 3.28 -0.33 -14.09
N SER A 91 3.89 -0.58 -12.93
CA SER A 91 3.63 0.23 -11.74
C SER A 91 4.12 1.67 -11.94
N ARG A 92 3.31 2.66 -11.57
CA ARG A 92 3.71 4.08 -11.60
C ARG A 92 4.87 4.40 -10.64
N PHE A 93 5.16 3.46 -9.74
CA PHE A 93 6.16 3.58 -8.70
C PHE A 93 7.39 2.68 -8.94
N GLU A 94 7.57 2.14 -10.15
CA GLU A 94 8.70 1.25 -10.48
C GLU A 94 10.05 1.88 -10.13
N ASP A 95 10.28 3.15 -10.46
CA ASP A 95 11.55 3.83 -10.18
C ASP A 95 11.83 3.98 -8.68
N ILE A 96 10.79 4.15 -7.88
CA ILE A 96 10.87 4.31 -6.42
C ILE A 96 11.14 2.95 -5.75
N LEU A 97 10.65 1.87 -6.36
CA LEU A 97 10.85 0.51 -5.88
C LEU A 97 12.22 -0.07 -6.29
N LYS A 98 12.86 0.45 -7.35
CA LYS A 98 14.17 0.00 -7.88
C LYS A 98 15.42 0.60 -7.21
N GLY A 99 15.30 1.42 -6.15
CA GLY A 99 16.48 1.94 -5.42
C GLY A 99 17.47 0.82 -4.99
N PRO A 100 18.78 1.13 -4.80
CA PRO A 100 19.98 0.49 -5.38
C PRO A 100 20.25 -1.01 -5.12
N HIS A 101 19.24 -1.82 -4.82
CA HIS A 101 19.38 -3.25 -4.62
C HIS A 101 18.21 -4.00 -5.25
N GLU A 102 18.22 -4.07 -6.58
CA GLU A 102 17.92 -5.35 -7.20
C GLU A 102 19.19 -6.20 -7.05
N PRO A 103 19.20 -7.34 -6.32
CA PRO A 103 20.10 -8.40 -6.72
C PRO A 103 19.74 -8.68 -8.18
N LYS A 104 20.71 -8.46 -9.08
CA LYS A 104 20.58 -8.80 -10.50
C LYS A 104 19.93 -10.19 -10.58
N PRO A 105 18.96 -10.43 -11.47
CA PRO A 105 18.47 -11.77 -11.69
C PRO A 105 19.68 -12.66 -11.94
N ALA A 106 19.88 -13.67 -11.09
CA ALA A 106 20.88 -14.69 -11.33
C ALA A 106 20.68 -15.19 -12.77
N PRO A 107 21.75 -15.33 -13.57
CA PRO A 107 21.61 -15.81 -14.93
C PRO A 107 20.86 -17.14 -14.88
N LYS A 108 19.77 -17.24 -15.66
CA LYS A 108 19.09 -18.51 -15.89
C LYS A 108 20.16 -19.47 -16.41
N THR A 109 20.59 -20.42 -15.60
CA THR A 109 21.32 -21.57 -16.11
C THR A 109 20.31 -22.37 -16.93
N GLU A 110 20.34 -22.17 -18.24
CA GLU A 110 19.75 -23.10 -19.19
C GLU A 110 20.41 -24.46 -18.94
N GLU A 111 19.67 -25.35 -18.28
CA GLU A 111 20.03 -26.75 -18.18
C GLU A 111 19.88 -27.34 -19.59
N LYS A 112 21.02 -27.50 -20.29
CA LYS A 112 21.07 -28.22 -21.56
C LYS A 112 20.76 -29.70 -21.28
N PRO A 113 19.80 -30.33 -22.00
CA PRO A 113 19.52 -31.74 -21.83
C PRO A 113 20.69 -32.59 -22.33
N LYS A 114 20.97 -33.67 -21.63
CA LYS A 114 21.91 -34.71 -22.04
C LYS A 114 21.16 -35.88 -22.66
#